data_AF-A0A8S3ZCD1-F1
#
_entry.id   AF-A0A8S3ZCD1-F1
#
_cell.length_a   1.000
_cell.length_b   1.000
_cell.length_c   1.000
_cell.angle_alpha   90.00
_cell.angle_beta   90.00
_cell.angle_gamma   90.00
#
_symmetry.space_group_name_H-M   'P 1'
#
loop_
_entity.id
_entity.type
_entity.pdbx_description
1 polymer ?
#
loop_
_entity_poly.entity_id
_entity_poly.type
_entity_poly.pdbx_seq_one_letter_code
_entity_poly.pdbx_strand_id
1 'polypeptide(L)'
;IQIVSVKPVAPERPEFAGKDVPSEITSFYYDNEVDMFQFDRPYHREGKDKNNEFKTLCLERTIMQTSYKLPGILRWYEVTSTKVVHLGPVQTASDTVKQMNAELKSSSENAEADPEHCLRHLEMRLQGVISGAVNGGIPKYQEAFFNKEYIANYPDETPYIEELKSDILEQ
;
A
#
# COMPACT_ATOMS: atom_id res chain seq x y z
N ILE A 1 -27.71 -6.36 -1.88
CA ILE A 1 -26.59 -6.44 -2.83
C ILE A 1 -25.50 -5.53 -2.30
N GLN A 2 -24.30 -6.07 -2.01
CA GLN A 2 -23.14 -5.28 -1.60
C GLN A 2 -22.29 -5.00 -2.84
N ILE A 3 -21.86 -3.76 -3.02
CA ILE A 3 -21.04 -3.32 -4.15
C ILE A 3 -19.87 -2.55 -3.57
N VAL A 4 -18.64 -2.94 -3.93
CA VAL A 4 -17.41 -2.34 -3.43
C VAL A 4 -16.37 -2.30 -4.54
N SER A 5 -15.56 -1.25 -4.56
CA SER A 5 -14.40 -1.18 -5.45
C SER A 5 -13.26 -2.02 -4.88
N VAL A 6 -12.56 -2.73 -5.74
CA VAL A 6 -11.42 -3.59 -5.39
C VAL A 6 -10.22 -3.19 -6.23
N LYS A 7 -9.02 -3.34 -5.69
CA LYS A 7 -7.77 -3.11 -6.42
C LYS A 7 -7.28 -4.44 -7.00
N PRO A 8 -6.77 -4.48 -8.25
CA PRO A 8 -6.13 -5.68 -8.77
C PRO A 8 -4.83 -5.98 -7.99
N VAL A 9 -4.49 -7.26 -7.92
CA VAL A 9 -3.22 -7.74 -7.37
C VAL A 9 -2.46 -8.40 -8.51
N ALA A 10 -1.38 -7.76 -8.94
CA ALA A 10 -0.57 -8.24 -10.05
C ALA A 10 0.16 -9.53 -9.67
N PRO A 11 0.06 -10.61 -10.48
CA PRO A 11 0.85 -11.80 -10.26
C PRO A 11 2.32 -11.53 -10.54
N GLU A 12 3.22 -12.25 -9.88
CA GLU A 12 4.63 -12.27 -10.26
C GLU A 12 4.78 -12.74 -11.71
N ARG A 13 5.67 -12.07 -12.44
CA ARG A 13 6.01 -12.41 -13.83
C ARG A 13 7.47 -12.80 -13.93
N PRO A 14 7.80 -14.10 -13.73
CA PRO A 14 9.18 -14.60 -13.83
C PRO A 14 9.84 -14.26 -15.17
N GLU A 15 9.05 -14.09 -16.24
CA GLU A 15 9.54 -13.70 -17.56
C GLU A 15 10.16 -12.29 -17.60
N PHE A 16 9.83 -11.41 -16.65
CA PHE A 16 10.39 -10.07 -16.51
C PHE A 16 11.55 -10.01 -15.51
N ALA A 17 11.72 -11.03 -14.68
CA ALA A 17 12.76 -11.05 -13.67
C ALA A 17 14.16 -10.90 -14.29
N GLY A 18 14.92 -9.91 -13.83
CA GLY A 18 16.30 -9.63 -14.28
C GLY A 18 16.40 -9.05 -15.69
N LYS A 19 15.28 -8.61 -16.29
CA LYS A 19 15.27 -7.95 -17.60
C LYS A 19 14.92 -6.48 -17.47
N ASP A 20 15.48 -5.68 -18.37
CA ASP A 20 15.11 -4.28 -18.54
C ASP A 20 13.83 -4.21 -19.38
N VAL A 21 12.68 -4.19 -18.70
CA VAL A 21 11.35 -4.15 -19.32
C VAL A 21 10.80 -2.73 -19.16
N PRO A 22 10.39 -2.06 -20.26
CA PRO A 22 9.79 -0.73 -20.19
C PRO A 22 8.64 -0.63 -19.19
N SER A 23 8.57 0.50 -18.48
CA SER A 23 7.58 0.73 -17.43
C SER A 23 6.14 0.70 -17.95
N GLU A 24 5.92 1.02 -19.23
CA GLU A 24 4.61 0.97 -19.88
C GLU A 24 4.10 -0.47 -20.02
N ILE A 25 5.01 -1.42 -20.30
CA ILE A 25 4.66 -2.84 -20.40
C ILE A 25 4.37 -3.40 -19.01
N THR A 26 5.23 -3.11 -18.03
CA THR A 26 5.02 -3.59 -16.66
C THR A 26 3.75 -3.00 -16.05
N SER A 27 3.46 -1.73 -16.31
CA SER A 27 2.27 -1.04 -15.84
C SER A 27 0.97 -1.65 -16.36
N PHE A 28 0.94 -2.08 -17.62
CA PHE A 28 -0.24 -2.77 -18.18
C PHE A 28 -0.64 -3.99 -17.34
N TYR A 29 0.35 -4.78 -16.89
CA TYR A 29 0.11 -6.01 -16.14
C TYR A 29 -0.18 -5.80 -14.64
N TYR A 30 -0.10 -4.56 -14.14
CA TYR A 30 -0.63 -4.26 -12.80
C TYR A 30 -2.15 -4.33 -12.76
N ASP A 31 -2.81 -3.95 -13.85
CA ASP A 31 -4.28 -3.88 -13.95
C ASP A 31 -4.90 -4.93 -14.87
N ASN A 32 -4.10 -5.56 -15.74
CA ASN A 32 -4.56 -6.50 -16.76
C ASN A 32 -3.91 -7.88 -16.62
N GLU A 33 -4.63 -8.89 -17.09
CA GLU A 33 -4.29 -10.31 -16.91
C GLU A 33 -4.21 -10.74 -15.43
N VAL A 34 -5.09 -10.17 -14.62
CA VAL A 34 -5.18 -10.40 -13.18
C VAL A 34 -6.42 -11.21 -12.84
N ASP A 35 -6.29 -12.16 -11.93
CA ASP A 35 -7.38 -12.93 -11.33
C ASP A 35 -7.49 -12.72 -9.81
N MET A 36 -6.57 -11.96 -9.22
CA MET A 36 -6.56 -11.63 -7.81
C MET A 36 -6.91 -10.16 -7.59
N PHE A 37 -7.73 -9.91 -6.58
CA PHE A 37 -8.19 -8.58 -6.21
C PHE A 37 -8.15 -8.40 -4.69
N GLN A 38 -7.82 -7.20 -4.22
CA GLN A 38 -7.83 -6.87 -2.80
C GLN A 38 -8.81 -5.74 -2.48
N PHE A 39 -9.41 -5.83 -1.30
CA PHE A 39 -10.19 -4.77 -0.68
C PHE A 39 -9.67 -4.52 0.73
N ASP A 40 -9.32 -3.27 1.01
CA ASP A 40 -8.69 -2.87 2.27
C ASP A 40 -9.67 -2.03 3.09
N ARG A 41 -9.89 -2.44 4.34
CA ARG A 41 -10.77 -1.78 5.30
C ARG A 41 -10.01 -1.41 6.56
N PRO A 42 -9.74 -0.11 6.80
CA PRO A 42 -9.11 0.32 8.05
C PRO A 42 -10.09 0.21 9.23
N TYR A 43 -9.58 -0.11 10.41
CA TYR A 43 -10.37 -0.16 11.65
C TYR A 43 -9.50 0.10 12.88
N HIS A 44 -10.10 0.51 14.01
CA HIS A 44 -9.38 0.66 15.28
C HIS A 44 -9.68 -0.49 16.24
N ARG A 45 -8.66 -1.21 16.71
CA ARG A 45 -8.84 -2.38 17.59
C ARG A 45 -9.38 -2.03 18.98
N GLU A 46 -8.91 -0.93 19.57
CA GLU A 46 -9.25 -0.49 20.94
C GLU A 46 -9.95 0.88 20.96
N GLY A 47 -10.63 1.22 19.86
CA GLY A 47 -11.12 2.57 19.62
C GLY A 47 -10.01 3.52 19.15
N LYS A 48 -10.42 4.69 18.64
CA LYS A 48 -9.47 5.68 18.11
C LYS A 48 -8.76 6.39 19.26
N ASP A 49 -7.43 6.24 19.33
CA ASP A 49 -6.60 7.00 20.26
C ASP A 49 -6.67 8.50 19.90
N LYS A 50 -6.98 9.34 20.89
CA LYS A 50 -7.20 10.78 20.69
C LYS A 50 -5.92 11.57 20.42
N ASN A 51 -4.77 11.05 20.84
CA ASN A 51 -3.47 11.71 20.72
C ASN A 51 -2.73 11.22 19.46
N ASN A 52 -2.82 9.93 19.17
CA ASN A 52 -2.15 9.30 18.03
C ASN A 52 -2.93 8.07 17.54
N GLU A 53 -3.77 8.28 16.52
CA GLU A 53 -4.67 7.25 15.99
C GLU A 53 -3.94 6.03 15.40
N PHE A 54 -2.69 6.21 14.95
CA PHE A 54 -1.90 5.14 14.36
C PHE A 54 -1.59 4.03 15.35
N LYS A 55 -1.59 4.31 16.65
CA LYS A 55 -1.35 3.30 17.70
C LYS A 55 -2.38 2.16 17.69
N THR A 56 -3.61 2.45 17.25
CA THR A 56 -4.71 1.47 17.26
C THR A 56 -5.25 1.15 15.87
N LEU A 57 -4.81 1.88 14.84
CA LEU A 57 -5.23 1.72 13.45
C LEU A 57 -4.69 0.41 12.87
N CYS A 58 -5.57 -0.53 12.57
CA CYS A 58 -5.29 -1.80 11.92
C CYS A 58 -5.90 -1.81 10.51
N LEU A 59 -5.47 -2.77 9.68
CA LEU A 59 -6.01 -2.99 8.35
C LEU A 59 -6.59 -4.41 8.22
N GLU A 60 -7.82 -4.50 7.73
CA GLU A 60 -8.41 -5.76 7.28
C GLU A 60 -8.34 -5.81 5.75
N ARG A 61 -7.55 -6.73 5.21
CA ARG A 61 -7.36 -6.95 3.78
C ARG A 61 -8.10 -8.20 3.34
N THR A 62 -9.11 -8.03 2.49
CA THR A 62 -9.84 -9.13 1.85
C THR A 62 -9.25 -9.37 0.47
N ILE A 63 -8.69 -10.56 0.25
CA ILE A 63 -8.11 -11.00 -1.02
C ILE A 63 -9.08 -11.98 -1.67
N MET A 64 -9.46 -11.72 -2.91
CA MET A 64 -10.41 -12.49 -3.69
C MET A 64 -9.74 -13.00 -4.96
N GLN A 65 -10.04 -14.24 -5.34
CA GLN A 65 -9.59 -14.82 -6.61
C GLN A 65 -10.79 -15.15 -7.49
N THR A 66 -10.78 -14.66 -8.73
CA THR A 66 -11.80 -14.96 -9.74
C THR A 66 -11.52 -16.28 -10.45
N SER A 67 -12.55 -16.90 -11.03
CA SER A 67 -12.42 -18.17 -11.76
C SER A 67 -11.53 -18.07 -13.01
N TYR A 68 -11.40 -16.87 -13.58
CA TYR A 68 -10.54 -16.55 -14.72
C TYR A 68 -9.96 -15.14 -14.57
N LYS A 69 -8.89 -14.89 -15.31
CA LYS A 69 -8.25 -13.57 -15.41
C LYS A 69 -9.14 -12.56 -16.14
N LEU A 70 -9.01 -11.30 -15.75
CA LEU A 70 -9.58 -10.15 -16.44
C LEU A 70 -8.46 -9.38 -17.17
N PRO A 71 -8.72 -8.88 -18.39
CA PRO A 71 -9.92 -9.10 -19.20
C PRO A 71 -10.03 -10.55 -19.72
N GLY A 72 -11.26 -11.00 -20.01
CA GLY A 72 -11.54 -12.31 -20.59
C GLY A 72 -12.75 -12.28 -21.53
N ILE A 73 -13.36 -13.44 -21.80
CA ILE A 73 -14.58 -13.55 -22.62
C ILE A 73 -15.71 -12.70 -22.01
N LEU A 74 -15.82 -12.73 -20.68
CA LEU A 74 -16.79 -11.95 -19.93
C LEU A 74 -16.10 -10.77 -19.24
N ARG A 75 -16.91 -9.74 -18.93
CA ARG A 75 -16.47 -8.57 -18.14
C ARG A 75 -16.51 -8.82 -16.62
N TRP A 76 -16.94 -10.00 -16.22
CA TRP A 76 -17.05 -10.40 -14.82
C TRP A 76 -16.85 -11.92 -14.73
N TYR A 77 -16.31 -12.35 -13.60
CA TYR A 77 -16.11 -13.74 -13.27
C TYR A 77 -16.49 -13.96 -11.81
N GLU A 78 -16.91 -15.18 -11.47
CA GLU A 78 -17.24 -15.55 -10.11
C GLU A 78 -15.99 -15.60 -9.24
N VAL A 79 -16.10 -15.17 -7.98
CA VAL A 79 -15.05 -15.32 -6.97
C VAL A 79 -15.06 -16.75 -6.46
N THR A 80 -13.96 -17.47 -6.68
CA THR A 80 -13.80 -18.88 -6.31
C THR A 80 -13.11 -19.07 -4.96
N SER A 81 -12.34 -18.08 -4.51
CA SER A 81 -11.63 -18.10 -3.24
C SER A 81 -11.59 -16.72 -2.61
N THR A 82 -11.75 -16.67 -1.29
CA THR A 82 -11.66 -15.44 -0.49
C THR A 82 -10.82 -15.72 0.75
N LYS A 83 -9.85 -14.84 1.02
CA LYS A 83 -8.99 -14.87 2.22
C LYS A 83 -9.02 -13.51 2.88
N VAL A 84 -9.20 -13.48 4.21
CA VAL A 84 -9.09 -12.26 5.00
C VAL A 84 -7.78 -12.29 5.78
N VAL A 85 -7.04 -11.18 5.73
CA VAL A 85 -5.78 -10.97 6.46
C VAL A 85 -5.93 -9.72 7.32
N HIS A 86 -5.47 -9.79 8.56
CA HIS A 86 -5.45 -8.65 9.47
C HIS A 86 -4.00 -8.20 9.67
N LEU A 87 -3.74 -6.93 9.43
CA LEU A 87 -2.46 -6.29 9.72
C LEU A 87 -2.59 -5.51 11.02
N GLY A 88 -1.59 -5.67 11.89
CA GLY A 88 -1.46 -4.87 13.11
C GLY A 88 -1.11 -3.40 12.82
N PRO A 89 -1.04 -2.55 13.85
CA PRO A 89 -0.76 -1.13 13.68
C PRO A 89 0.57 -0.80 12.99
N VAL A 90 1.67 -1.43 13.42
CA VAL A 90 2.99 -1.21 12.81
C VAL A 90 3.02 -1.70 11.36
N GLN A 91 2.44 -2.88 11.10
CA GLN A 91 2.35 -3.44 9.75
C GLN A 91 1.50 -2.55 8.82
N THR A 92 0.41 -1.99 9.34
CA THR A 92 -0.46 -1.07 8.60
C THR A 92 0.30 0.21 8.25
N ALA A 93 1.13 0.72 9.18
CA ALA A 93 2.00 1.86 8.91
C ALA A 93 3.05 1.54 7.84
N SER A 94 3.71 0.38 7.90
CA SER A 94 4.68 -0.05 6.89
C SER A 94 4.03 -0.19 5.51
N ASP A 95 2.90 -0.89 5.40
CA ASP A 95 2.14 -1.04 4.15
C ASP A 95 1.76 0.33 3.55
N THR A 96 1.37 1.29 4.40
CA THR A 96 1.05 2.66 3.99
C THR A 96 2.27 3.41 3.45
N VAL A 97 3.43 3.33 4.14
CA VAL A 97 4.67 4.01 3.70
C VAL A 97 5.16 3.39 2.39
N LYS A 98 5.16 2.06 2.26
CA LYS A 98 5.53 1.37 1.02
C LYS A 98 4.64 1.78 -0.15
N GLN A 99 3.33 1.85 0.06
CA GLN A 99 2.40 2.29 -0.98
C GLN A 99 2.71 3.74 -1.39
N MET A 100 2.95 4.62 -0.43
CA MET A 100 3.31 6.01 -0.69
C MET A 100 4.62 6.13 -1.49
N ASN A 101 5.65 5.35 -1.13
CA ASN A 101 6.93 5.32 -1.83
C ASN A 101 6.77 4.81 -3.28
N ALA A 102 5.99 3.74 -3.48
CA ALA A 102 5.70 3.21 -4.81
C ALA A 102 4.96 4.22 -5.69
N GLU A 103 3.96 4.91 -5.12
CA GLU A 103 3.22 5.97 -5.82
C GLU A 103 4.10 7.17 -6.17
N LEU A 104 5.00 7.59 -5.27
CA LEU A 104 5.96 8.66 -5.52
C LEU A 104 6.95 8.29 -6.61
N LYS A 105 7.52 7.08 -6.55
CA LYS A 105 8.44 6.57 -7.56
C LYS A 105 7.80 6.58 -8.95
N SER A 106 6.59 5.99 -9.07
CA SER A 106 5.84 6.01 -10.33
C SER A 106 5.52 7.44 -10.79
N SER A 107 5.20 8.35 -9.87
CA SER A 107 4.94 9.75 -10.20
C SER A 107 6.19 10.47 -10.73
N SER A 108 7.37 10.15 -10.20
CA SER A 108 8.65 10.69 -10.63
C SER A 108 9.01 10.21 -12.03
N GLU A 109 8.91 8.89 -12.28
CA GLU A 109 9.15 8.29 -13.60
C GLU A 109 8.23 8.89 -14.68
N ASN A 110 6.95 9.11 -14.35
CA ASN A 110 6.01 9.77 -15.26
C ASN A 110 6.37 11.26 -15.51
N ALA A 111 6.87 11.97 -14.49
CA ALA A 111 7.29 13.36 -14.64
C ALA A 111 8.56 13.51 -15.48
N GLU A 112 9.45 12.52 -15.47
CA GLU A 112 10.60 12.48 -16.38
C GLU A 112 10.17 12.22 -17.82
N ALA A 113 9.15 11.38 -18.03
CA ALA A 113 8.63 11.05 -19.37
C ALA A 113 7.78 12.16 -20.01
N ASP A 114 6.95 12.87 -19.23
CA ASP A 114 6.13 14.00 -19.69
C ASP A 114 6.13 15.16 -18.67
N PRO A 115 7.19 15.99 -18.68
CA PRO A 115 7.34 17.08 -17.70
C PRO A 115 6.22 18.13 -17.78
N GLU A 116 5.68 18.43 -18.96
CA GLU A 116 4.69 19.51 -19.14
C GLU A 116 3.36 19.21 -18.43
N HIS A 117 2.98 17.93 -18.33
CA HIS A 117 1.70 17.52 -17.74
C HIS A 117 1.81 16.93 -16.34
N CYS A 118 2.95 16.31 -16.00
CA CYS A 118 3.10 15.53 -14.77
C CYS A 118 3.77 16.28 -13.61
N LEU A 119 4.54 17.35 -13.86
CA LEU A 119 5.25 18.10 -12.80
C LEU A 119 4.30 18.64 -11.72
N ARG A 120 3.17 19.23 -12.12
CA ARG A 120 2.18 19.77 -11.17
C ARG A 120 1.56 18.68 -10.28
N HIS A 121 1.33 17.48 -10.83
CA HIS A 121 0.83 16.34 -10.05
C HIS A 121 1.88 15.82 -9.06
N LEU A 122 3.15 15.79 -9.47
CA LEU A 122 4.26 15.42 -8.61
C LEU A 122 4.45 16.44 -7.47
N GLU A 123 4.42 17.74 -7.75
CA GLU A 123 4.51 18.80 -6.74
C GLU A 123 3.43 18.67 -5.67
N MET A 124 2.17 18.46 -6.06
CA MET A 124 1.06 18.26 -5.12
C MET A 124 1.27 17.02 -4.24
N ARG A 125 1.77 15.92 -4.81
CA ARG A 125 2.03 14.67 -4.07
C ARG A 125 3.19 14.84 -3.10
N LEU A 126 4.31 15.38 -3.56
CA LEU A 126 5.48 15.69 -2.72
C LEU A 126 5.11 16.60 -1.57
N GLN A 127 4.32 17.65 -1.85
CA GLN A 127 3.86 18.54 -0.79
C GLN A 127 2.99 17.81 0.23
N GLY A 128 2.12 16.88 -0.19
CA GLY A 128 1.30 16.07 0.72
C GLY A 128 2.12 15.14 1.62
N VAL A 129 3.16 14.51 1.05
CA VAL A 129 4.07 13.60 1.77
C VAL A 129 4.96 14.37 2.73
N ILE A 130 5.67 15.39 2.24
CA ILE A 130 6.67 16.15 3.00
C ILE A 130 6.01 16.97 4.10
N SER A 131 4.87 17.59 3.79
CA SER A 131 4.24 18.51 4.76
C SER A 131 3.49 17.76 5.86
N GLY A 132 3.08 16.50 5.63
CA GLY A 132 2.31 15.69 6.59
C GLY A 132 1.06 16.40 7.15
N ALA A 133 0.58 17.45 6.48
CA ALA A 133 -0.12 18.58 7.11
C ALA A 133 -1.51 18.24 7.66
N VAL A 134 -2.04 17.06 7.31
CA VAL A 134 -3.38 16.62 7.69
C VAL A 134 -3.36 15.48 8.71
N ASN A 135 -2.38 14.57 8.66
CA ASN A 135 -2.33 13.37 9.51
C ASN A 135 -1.07 13.27 10.41
N GLY A 136 -0.17 14.25 10.39
CA GLY A 136 1.00 14.31 11.28
C GLY A 136 2.24 13.51 10.84
N GLY A 137 2.18 12.81 9.71
CA GLY A 137 3.34 12.27 8.98
C GLY A 137 4.22 11.28 9.75
N ILE A 138 5.47 11.14 9.28
CA ILE A 138 6.52 10.27 9.88
C ILE A 138 6.67 10.46 11.39
N PRO A 139 6.68 11.69 11.96
CA PRO A 139 6.82 11.88 13.40
C PRO A 139 5.77 11.13 14.22
N LYS A 140 4.52 11.02 13.72
CA LYS A 140 3.48 10.26 14.41
C LYS A 140 3.75 8.77 14.46
N TYR A 141 4.37 8.19 13.43
CA TYR A 141 4.82 6.79 13.46
C TYR A 141 5.97 6.59 14.44
N GLN A 142 6.92 7.53 14.50
CA GLN A 142 8.03 7.48 15.46
C GLN A 142 7.53 7.54 16.91
N GLU A 143 6.61 8.47 17.21
CA GLU A 143 5.96 8.58 18.52
C GLU A 143 5.18 7.31 18.88
N ALA A 144 4.50 6.70 17.91
CA ALA A 144 3.68 5.51 18.13
C ALA A 144 4.51 4.27 18.42
N PHE A 145 5.54 4.00 17.60
CA PHE A 145 6.14 2.68 17.49
C PHE A 145 7.63 2.61 17.87
N PHE A 146 8.37 3.72 17.82
CA PHE A 146 9.84 3.69 18.00
C PHE A 146 10.29 4.00 19.43
N ASN A 147 9.34 4.14 20.35
CA ASN A 147 9.62 4.35 21.77
C ASN A 147 9.98 3.03 22.48
N LYS A 148 10.82 3.11 23.51
CA LYS A 148 11.32 1.94 24.25
C LYS A 148 10.21 1.14 24.93
N GLU A 149 9.15 1.82 25.38
CA GLU A 149 8.01 1.21 26.05
C GLU A 149 7.25 0.27 25.09
N TYR A 150 6.98 0.73 23.87
CA TYR A 150 6.32 -0.07 22.83
C TYR A 150 7.14 -1.30 22.45
N ILE A 151 8.44 -1.13 22.19
CA ILE A 151 9.34 -2.24 21.83
C ILE A 151 9.43 -3.28 22.96
N ALA A 152 9.45 -2.83 24.22
CA ALA A 152 9.45 -3.74 25.36
C ALA A 152 8.14 -4.50 25.53
N ASN A 153 7.01 -3.86 25.22
CA ASN A 153 5.67 -4.47 25.33
C ASN A 153 5.33 -5.39 24.15
N TYR A 154 5.89 -5.16 22.97
CA TYR A 154 5.63 -5.90 21.73
C TYR A 154 6.92 -6.42 21.08
N PRO A 155 7.68 -7.31 21.74
CA PRO A 155 8.96 -7.81 21.22
C PRO A 155 8.80 -8.57 19.89
N ASP A 156 7.67 -9.26 19.69
CA ASP A 156 7.36 -9.98 18.46
C ASP A 156 7.12 -9.05 17.25
N GLU A 157 6.86 -7.77 17.49
CA GLU A 157 6.64 -6.77 16.43
C GLU A 157 7.92 -6.04 16.01
N THR A 158 9.05 -6.31 16.70
CA THR A 158 10.39 -5.78 16.34
C THR A 158 10.74 -5.89 14.85
N PRO A 159 10.54 -7.03 14.15
CA PRO A 159 10.85 -7.09 12.71
C PRO A 159 10.04 -6.08 11.88
N TYR A 160 8.76 -5.87 12.20
CA TYR A 160 7.92 -4.90 11.50
C TYR A 160 8.31 -3.45 11.82
N ILE A 161 8.84 -3.20 13.02
CA ILE A 161 9.38 -1.89 13.40
C ILE A 161 10.63 -1.58 12.58
N GLU A 162 11.53 -2.54 12.42
CA GLU A 162 12.73 -2.35 11.59
C GLU A 162 12.39 -2.21 10.10
N GLU A 163 11.39 -2.96 9.62
CA GLU A 163 10.85 -2.80 8.27
C GLU A 163 10.29 -1.39 8.06
N LEU A 164 9.44 -0.90 8.97
CA LEU A 164 8.89 0.46 8.92
C LEU A 164 10.00 1.53 8.93
N LYS A 165 11.09 1.33 9.69
CA LYS A 165 12.24 2.24 9.66
C LYS A 165 12.92 2.24 8.30
N SER A 166 13.11 1.06 7.69
CA SER A 166 13.70 0.93 6.36
C SER A 166 12.84 1.63 5.32
N ASP A 167 11.52 1.42 5.34
CA ASP A 167 10.58 2.04 4.40
C ASP A 167 10.58 3.56 4.51
N ILE A 168 10.68 4.10 5.73
CA ILE A 168 10.77 5.54 5.97
C ILE A 168 12.11 6.11 5.50
N LEU A 169 13.20 5.35 5.58
CA LEU A 169 14.53 5.78 5.12
C LEU A 169 14.68 5.73 3.60
N GLU A 170 13.92 4.87 2.91
CA GLU A 170 13.91 4.77 1.45
C GLU A 170 13.17 5.95 0.79
N GLN A 171 12.26 6.60 1.54
CA GLN A 171 11.45 7.74 1.09
C GLN A 171 12.28 9.02 0.86
#